data_AF-A0A847ZF10-F1
#
_entry.id   AF-A0A847ZF10-F1
#
_cell.length_a   1.000
_cell.length_b   1.000
_cell.length_c   1.000
_cell.angle_alpha   90.00
_cell.angle_beta   90.00
_cell.angle_gamma   90.00
#
_symmetry.space_group_name_H-M   'P 1'
#
loop_
_entity.id
_entity.type
_entity.pdbx_description
1 polymer ?
#
loop_
_entity_poly.entity_id
_entity_poly.type
_entity_poly.pdbx_seq_one_letter_code
_entity_poly.pdbx_strand_id
1 'polypeptide(L)' 'MEATEKTMNDVFRNRVQKYKDRLAVEKKMNGVWHSATWNEYYERSRAVGMGLYALGIRKGDMVSILSENRL' A
#
# COMPACT_ATOMS: atom_id res chain seq x y z
N MET A 1 -4.86 -21.01 1.01
CA MET A 1 -6.20 -20.84 0.41
C MET A 1 -6.23 -19.47 -0.22
N GLU A 2 -6.48 -19.36 -1.53
CA GLU A 2 -6.75 -18.04 -2.13
C GLU A 2 -7.96 -17.46 -1.40
N ALA A 3 -7.72 -16.40 -0.60
CA ALA A 3 -8.80 -15.70 0.06
C ALA A 3 -9.66 -15.06 -1.04
N THR A 4 -10.97 -15.29 -1.03
CA THR A 4 -11.90 -14.66 -1.96
C THR A 4 -11.68 -13.15 -1.99
N GLU A 5 -11.39 -12.59 -3.17
CA GLU A 5 -11.12 -11.16 -3.37
C GLU A 5 -12.43 -10.38 -3.30
N LYS A 6 -12.89 -10.04 -2.10
CA LYS A 6 -14.16 -9.30 -1.87
C LYS A 6 -13.96 -7.80 -1.75
N THR A 7 -12.78 -7.37 -1.32
CA THR A 7 -12.41 -5.96 -1.13
C THR A 7 -11.11 -5.64 -1.86
N MET A 8 -10.86 -4.35 -2.11
CA MET A 8 -9.57 -3.90 -2.66
C MET A 8 -8.40 -4.32 -1.77
N ASN A 9 -8.60 -4.35 -0.45
CA ASN A 9 -7.59 -4.79 0.51
C ASN A 9 -7.28 -6.29 0.37
N ASP A 10 -8.29 -7.12 0.06
CA ASP A 10 -8.08 -8.55 -0.22
C ASP A 10 -7.30 -8.75 -1.52
N VAL A 11 -7.66 -8.02 -2.58
CA VAL A 11 -6.91 -8.02 -3.84
C VAL A 11 -5.45 -7.65 -3.56
N PHE A 12 -5.21 -6.54 -2.87
CA PHE A 12 -3.86 -6.07 -2.57
C PHE A 12 -3.06 -7.11 -1.77
N ARG A 13 -3.63 -7.63 -0.67
CA ARG A 13 -2.96 -8.65 0.16
C ARG A 13 -2.66 -9.93 -0.64
N ASN A 14 -3.56 -10.36 -1.51
CA ASN A 14 -3.33 -11.54 -2.35
C ASN A 14 -2.20 -11.30 -3.36
N ARG A 15 -2.11 -10.11 -3.97
CA ARG A 15 -0.98 -9.75 -4.85
C ARG A 15 0.33 -9.70 -4.08
N VAL A 16 0.33 -9.18 -2.86
CA VAL A 16 1.52 -9.16 -1.98
C VAL A 16 1.99 -10.58 -1.67
N GLN A 17 1.08 -11.47 -1.27
CA GLN A 17 1.43 -12.88 -1.00
C GLN A 17 1.96 -13.61 -2.24
N LYS A 18 1.40 -13.31 -3.41
CA LYS A 18 1.79 -13.92 -4.68
C LYS A 18 3.15 -13.44 -5.18
N TYR A 19 3.46 -12.15 -5.03
CA TYR A 19 4.62 -11.53 -5.66
C TYR A 19 5.76 -11.19 -4.70
N LYS A 20 5.51 -11.04 -3.40
CA LYS A 20 6.52 -10.92 -2.34
C LYS A 20 7.59 -9.86 -2.65
N ASP A 21 8.84 -10.28 -2.84
CA ASP A 21 9.99 -9.39 -3.07
C ASP A 21 10.16 -9.00 -4.54
N ARG A 22 9.20 -9.32 -5.41
CA ARG A 22 9.18 -8.78 -6.79
C ARG A 22 8.89 -7.29 -6.77
N LEU A 23 9.42 -6.58 -7.75
CA LEU A 23 9.14 -5.16 -8.00
C LEU A 23 7.62 -4.94 -8.15
N ALA A 24 7.06 -4.03 -7.33
CA ALA A 24 5.65 -3.64 -7.39
C ALA A 24 5.48 -2.32 -8.13
N VAL A 25 6.32 -1.34 -7.78
CA VAL A 25 6.26 0.01 -8.32
C VAL A 25 7.65 0.61 -8.37
N GLU A 26 7.88 1.44 -9.39
CA GLU A 26 9.11 2.17 -9.58
C GLU A 26 8.79 3.58 -10.07
N LYS A 27 9.51 4.59 -9.56
CA LYS A 27 9.40 5.98 -10.01
C LYS A 27 10.79 6.60 -10.10
N LYS A 28 11.04 7.33 -11.18
CA LYS A 28 12.23 8.17 -11.30
C LYS A 28 12.01 9.48 -10.56
N MET A 29 12.87 9.79 -9.60
CA MET A 29 12.85 11.01 -8.80
C MET A 29 14.24 11.64 -8.83
N ASN A 30 14.35 12.92 -9.20
CA ASN A 30 15.62 13.65 -9.25
C ASN A 30 16.73 12.92 -10.04
N GLY A 31 16.35 12.26 -11.14
CA GLY A 31 17.29 11.52 -11.98
C GLY A 31 17.59 10.09 -11.50
N VAL A 32 17.17 9.70 -10.30
CA VAL A 32 17.42 8.38 -9.69
C VAL A 32 16.16 7.53 -9.72
N TRP A 33 16.31 6.24 -10.02
CA TRP A 33 15.20 5.29 -9.94
C TRP A 33 15.01 4.83 -8.49
N HIS A 34 13.80 4.95 -7.99
CA HIS A 34 13.38 4.43 -6.71
C HIS A 34 12.36 3.33 -6.94
N SER A 35 12.54 2.20 -6.27
CA SER A 35 11.69 1.03 -6.36
C SER A 35 11.11 0.66 -5.01
N ALA A 36 10.00 -0.10 -5.06
CA ALA A 36 9.50 -0.83 -3.91
C ALA A 36 9.03 -2.21 -4.37
N THR A 37 9.36 -3.22 -3.58
CA THR A 37 8.80 -4.56 -3.71
C THR A 37 7.34 -4.60 -3.24
N TRP A 38 6.61 -5.68 -3.55
CA TRP A 38 5.24 -5.83 -3.05
C TRP A 38 5.18 -5.89 -1.53
N ASN A 39 6.16 -6.55 -0.88
CA ASN A 39 6.28 -6.59 0.58
C ASN A 39 6.49 -5.19 1.17
N GLU A 40 7.43 -4.41 0.62
CA GLU A 40 7.69 -3.04 1.10
C GLU A 40 6.48 -2.13 0.90
N TYR A 41 5.81 -2.24 -0.25
CA TYR A 41 4.63 -1.44 -0.54
C TYR A 41 3.47 -1.76 0.44
N TYR A 42 3.30 -3.03 0.77
CA TYR A 42 2.33 -3.47 1.77
C TYR A 42 2.65 -2.96 3.17
N GLU A 43 3.89 -3.12 3.63
CA GLU A 43 4.27 -2.71 4.98
C GLU A 43 4.12 -1.19 5.18
N ARG A 44 4.50 -0.39 4.17
CA ARG A 44 4.27 1.07 4.18
C ARG A 44 2.76 1.40 4.28
N SER A 45 1.94 0.79 3.44
CA SER A 45 0.49 1.02 3.41
C SER A 45 -0.17 0.60 4.73
N ARG A 46 0.23 -0.55 5.27
CA ARG A 46 -0.26 -1.08 6.56
C ARG A 46 0.13 -0.16 7.71
N ALA A 47 1.38 0.33 7.74
CA ALA A 47 1.85 1.26 8.77
C ALA A 47 1.03 2.56 8.78
N VAL A 48 0.73 3.13 7.60
CA VAL A 48 -0.14 4.32 7.48
C VAL A 48 -1.54 4.03 8.04
N GLY A 49 -2.16 2.91 7.64
CA GLY A 49 -3.49 2.53 8.14
C GLY A 49 -3.53 2.36 9.66
N MET A 50 -2.51 1.69 10.23
CA MET A 50 -2.39 1.52 11.68
C MET A 50 -2.14 2.85 12.40
N GLY A 51 -1.35 3.75 11.81
CA GLY A 51 -1.11 5.10 12.34
C GLY A 51 -2.39 5.93 12.39
N LEU A 52 -3.18 5.94 11.31
CA LEU A 52 -4.48 6.62 11.28
C LEU A 52 -5.43 6.07 12.35
N TYR A 53 -5.48 4.75 12.51
CA TYR A 53 -6.28 4.12 13.56
C TYR A 53 -5.80 4.53 14.96
N ALA A 54 -4.48 4.57 15.20
CA ALA A 54 -3.90 5.02 16.46
C ALA A 54 -4.22 6.49 16.77
N LEU A 55 -4.31 7.35 15.75
CA LEU A 55 -4.69 8.76 15.86
C LEU A 55 -6.20 8.98 16.10
N GLY A 56 -7.00 7.91 16.15
CA GLY A 56 -8.42 8.02 16.48
C GLY A 56 -9.36 7.92 15.28
N ILE A 57 -8.86 7.76 14.05
CA ILE A 57 -9.71 7.57 12.87
C ILE A 57 -10.47 6.24 12.97
N ARG A 58 -11.77 6.26 12.70
CA ARG A 58 -12.68 5.12 12.78
C ARG A 58 -13.44 4.91 11.48
N LYS A 59 -14.17 3.79 11.42
CA LYS A 59 -15.04 3.47 10.28
C LYS A 59 -16.08 4.57 10.10
N GLY A 60 -16.13 5.15 8.91
CA GLY A 60 -17.05 6.24 8.56
C GLY A 60 -16.38 7.62 8.53
N ASP A 61 -15.22 7.77 9.16
CA ASP A 61 -14.44 9.00 9.09
C ASP A 61 -13.79 9.15 7.70
N MET A 62 -13.59 10.40 7.29
CA MET A 62 -12.98 10.74 6.01
C MET A 62 -11.52 11.14 6.18
N VAL A 63 -10.67 10.63 5.28
CA VAL A 63 -9.26 11.03 5.15
C VAL A 63 -9.04 11.49 3.71
N SER A 64 -8.43 12.66 3.53
CA SER A 64 -8.14 13.24 2.22
C SER A 64 -6.63 13.30 1.97
N ILE A 65 -6.21 13.04 0.73
CA ILE A 65 -4.82 13.16 0.29
C ILE A 65 -4.77 14.17 -0.86
N LEU A 66 -3.97 15.22 -0.70
CA LEU A 66 -3.61 16.14 -1.77
C LEU A 66 -2.15 15.87 -2.15
N SER A 67 -1.95 15.13 -3.23
CA SER A 67 -0.62 14.73 -3.70
C SER A 67 -0.64 14.52 -5.21
N GLU A 68 0.50 14.76 -5.85
CA GLU A 68 0.77 14.19 -7.18
C GLU A 68 0.96 12.67 -7.08
N ASN A 69 0.93 11.98 -8.23
CA ASN A 69 1.27 10.57 -8.31
C ASN A 69 2.73 10.36 -7.85
N ARG A 70 2.96 9.52 -6.84
CA ARG A 70 4.25 9.34 -6.19
C ARG A 70 4.50 7.89 -5.78
N LEU A 71 5.77 7.57 -5.54
CA LEU A 71 6.23 6.36 -4.86
C LEU A 71 6.15 6.52 -3.34
#